data_AF-A0A7L4H387-F1
#
_entry.id   AF-A0A7L4H387-F1
#
_cell.length_a   1.000
_cell.length_b   1.000
_cell.length_c   1.000
_cell.angle_alpha   90.00
_cell.angle_beta   90.00
_cell.angle_gamma   90.00
#
_symmetry.space_group_name_H-M   'P 1'
#
loop_
_entity.id
_entity.type
_entity.pdbx_description
1 polymer ?
#
loop_
_entity_poly.entity_id
_entity_poly.type
_entity_poly.pdbx_seq_one_letter_code
_entity_poly.pdbx_strand_id
1 'polypeptide(L)'
;DEDYNPSPVPTYSQAQRNLERYSADQVNQKVSELVQFLLVKDQKKIPIKRIDILKKVVREYRDVYSEIVNRAGRTLQEVFGLQLVEIDTKHHVYILTSTLPRAEGESLCRDTQAAKLGLLIVILSFIFMKGNWAKDGETPPSCPTAPPSERHEVFGDVKKLVTEEFVRQKYLEITPIPLTDPPEFKYQWGPRAAQETSKRDVLRFVAKIQGKDPTFWMSQYNEAEATP
;
A
#
# COMPACT_ATOMS: atom_id res chain seq x y z
N ASP A 1 -26.95 -3.07 -18.24
CA ASP A 1 -26.51 -2.14 -19.30
C ASP A 1 -25.32 -1.31 -18.85
N GLU A 2 -24.13 -1.74 -19.22
CA GLU A 2 -23.10 -0.93 -19.91
C GLU A 2 -21.89 -1.86 -20.16
N ASP A 3 -21.71 -2.21 -21.43
CA ASP A 3 -20.65 -3.08 -21.95
C ASP A 3 -19.26 -2.49 -21.64
N TYR A 4 -18.51 -3.17 -20.78
CA TYR A 4 -17.07 -2.99 -20.67
C TYR A 4 -16.40 -3.69 -21.86
N ASN A 5 -16.12 -2.93 -22.92
CA ASN A 5 -15.38 -3.40 -24.08
C ASN A 5 -13.86 -3.25 -23.82
N PRO A 6 -13.08 -4.34 -23.60
CA PRO A 6 -11.64 -4.23 -23.44
C PRO A 6 -11.05 -3.82 -24.79
N SER A 7 -10.49 -2.62 -24.87
CA SER A 7 -9.79 -2.18 -26.09
C SER A 7 -8.63 -3.15 -26.38
N PRO A 8 -8.46 -3.60 -27.64
CA PRO A 8 -7.43 -4.55 -28.02
C PRO A 8 -6.03 -3.97 -27.79
N VAL A 9 -5.10 -4.82 -27.36
CA VAL A 9 -3.69 -4.48 -27.21
C VAL A 9 -3.14 -4.14 -28.61
N PRO A 10 -2.63 -2.91 -28.85
CA PRO A 10 -2.22 -2.50 -30.19
C PRO A 10 -1.01 -3.31 -30.65
N THR A 11 -1.00 -3.71 -31.92
CA THR A 11 0.15 -4.36 -32.57
C THR A 11 1.35 -3.39 -32.59
N TYR A 12 2.58 -3.91 -32.62
CA TYR A 12 3.82 -3.09 -32.65
C TYR A 12 3.78 -1.96 -33.69
N SER A 13 3.22 -2.22 -34.88
CA SER A 13 3.07 -1.24 -35.97
C SER A 13 1.98 -0.18 -35.76
N GLN A 14 1.04 -0.41 -34.84
CA GLN A 14 0.03 0.56 -34.41
C GLN A 14 0.57 1.42 -33.27
N ALA A 15 1.33 0.84 -32.33
CA ALA A 15 2.00 1.58 -31.27
C ALA A 15 3.01 2.60 -31.82
N GLN A 16 3.80 2.23 -32.83
CA GLN A 16 4.73 3.15 -33.50
C GLN A 16 4.00 4.30 -34.22
N ARG A 17 2.93 4.01 -34.98
CA ARG A 17 2.12 5.04 -35.66
C ARG A 17 1.36 5.98 -34.72
N ASN A 18 0.99 5.50 -33.53
CA ASN A 18 0.37 6.34 -32.50
C ASN A 18 1.39 7.24 -31.82
N LEU A 19 2.64 6.80 -31.64
CA LEU A 19 3.74 7.65 -31.17
C LEU A 19 4.04 8.78 -32.17
N GLU A 20 3.90 8.55 -33.48
CA GLU A 20 4.10 9.58 -34.51
C GLU A 20 3.07 10.71 -34.47
N ARG A 21 1.94 10.54 -33.75
CA ARG A 21 0.90 11.57 -33.61
C ARG A 21 1.23 12.66 -32.60
N TYR A 22 2.16 12.39 -31.68
CA TYR A 22 2.52 13.32 -30.61
C TYR A 22 4.02 13.61 -30.64
N SER A 23 4.40 14.84 -30.32
CA SER A 23 5.82 15.16 -30.21
C SER A 23 6.44 14.46 -28.99
N ALA A 24 7.75 14.21 -29.05
CA ALA A 24 8.48 13.66 -27.91
C ALA A 24 8.31 14.53 -26.65
N ASP A 25 8.26 15.86 -26.82
CA ASP A 25 8.07 16.81 -25.72
C ASP A 25 6.69 16.69 -25.07
N GLN A 26 5.63 16.48 -25.86
CA GLN A 26 4.28 16.26 -25.34
C GLN A 26 4.21 14.99 -24.47
N VAL A 27 4.82 13.90 -24.95
CA VAL A 27 4.88 12.65 -24.18
C VAL A 27 5.71 12.85 -22.92
N ASN A 28 6.85 13.53 -22.99
CA ASN A 28 7.72 13.80 -21.84
C ASN A 28 7.03 14.70 -20.79
N GLN A 29 6.21 15.66 -21.21
CA GLN A 29 5.38 16.45 -20.31
C GLN A 29 4.39 15.54 -19.56
N LYS A 30 3.72 14.62 -20.26
CA LYS A 30 2.80 13.66 -19.63
C LYS A 30 3.48 12.69 -18.68
N VAL A 31 4.70 12.27 -19.00
CA VAL A 31 5.54 11.47 -18.09
C VAL A 31 5.82 12.25 -16.81
N SER A 32 6.22 13.52 -16.92
CA SER A 32 6.51 14.38 -15.77
C SER A 32 5.27 14.62 -14.90
N GLU A 33 4.11 14.91 -15.52
CA GLU A 33 2.82 15.03 -14.85
C GLU A 33 2.44 13.73 -14.11
N LEU A 34 2.69 12.57 -14.74
CA LEU A 34 2.42 11.28 -14.12
C LEU A 34 3.31 11.03 -12.90
N VAL A 35 4.62 11.27 -13.01
CA VAL A 35 5.56 11.11 -11.89
C VAL A 35 5.14 11.99 -10.72
N GLN A 36 4.86 13.28 -10.96
CA GLN A 36 4.40 14.19 -9.91
C GLN A 36 3.09 13.71 -9.27
N PHE A 37 2.12 13.28 -10.08
CA PHE A 37 0.85 12.74 -9.59
C PHE A 37 1.06 11.53 -8.68
N LEU A 38 1.93 10.59 -9.06
CA LEU A 38 2.23 9.38 -8.30
C LEU A 38 2.91 9.70 -6.95
N LEU A 39 3.88 10.62 -6.96
CA LEU A 39 4.58 11.06 -5.74
C LEU A 39 3.62 11.72 -4.73
N VAL A 40 2.73 12.60 -5.18
CA VAL A 40 1.73 13.25 -4.32
C VAL A 40 0.77 12.22 -3.72
N LYS A 41 0.41 11.18 -4.48
CA LYS A 41 -0.44 10.09 -3.98
C LYS A 41 0.26 9.25 -2.92
N ASP A 42 1.55 8.98 -3.09
CA ASP A 42 2.31 8.18 -2.12
C ASP A 42 2.58 8.92 -0.80
N GLN A 43 2.72 10.26 -0.81
CA GLN A 43 2.84 11.04 0.42
C GLN A 43 1.68 10.78 1.41
N LYS A 44 0.47 10.57 0.89
CA LYS A 44 -0.72 10.23 1.70
C LYS A 44 -0.99 8.73 1.81
N LYS A 45 -0.09 7.92 1.25
CA LYS A 45 -0.22 6.46 1.11
C LYS A 45 -1.54 6.03 0.46
N ILE A 46 -2.06 6.84 -0.47
CA ILE A 46 -3.32 6.55 -1.16
C ILE A 46 -3.05 5.61 -2.35
N PRO A 47 -3.72 4.46 -2.45
CA PRO A 47 -3.61 3.60 -3.62
C PRO A 47 -4.04 4.32 -4.89
N ILE A 48 -3.30 4.10 -5.98
CA ILE A 48 -3.50 4.75 -7.27
C ILE A 48 -4.30 3.82 -8.17
N LYS A 49 -5.47 4.27 -8.65
CA LYS A 49 -6.26 3.47 -9.59
C LYS A 49 -5.89 3.82 -11.04
N ARG A 50 -5.85 2.83 -11.94
CA ARG A 50 -5.64 3.05 -13.38
C ARG A 50 -6.59 4.09 -13.96
N ILE A 51 -7.86 4.04 -13.56
CA ILE A 51 -8.89 4.98 -14.03
C ILE A 51 -8.57 6.43 -13.63
N ASP A 52 -7.94 6.65 -12.47
CA ASP A 52 -7.53 7.99 -12.04
C ASP A 52 -6.35 8.49 -12.88
N ILE A 53 -5.36 7.63 -13.17
CA ILE A 53 -4.23 7.97 -14.07
C ILE A 53 -4.78 8.38 -15.44
N LEU A 54 -5.66 7.56 -16.00
CA LEU A 54 -6.26 7.79 -17.31
C LEU A 54 -7.07 9.09 -17.37
N LYS A 55 -7.88 9.38 -16.35
CA LYS A 55 -8.74 10.57 -16.33
C LYS A 55 -8.01 11.85 -15.98
N LYS A 56 -7.04 11.81 -15.06
CA LYS A 56 -6.43 13.03 -14.50
C LYS A 56 -5.18 13.46 -15.26
N VAL A 57 -4.37 12.50 -15.70
CA VAL A 57 -3.06 12.75 -16.32
C VAL A 57 -3.11 12.51 -17.83
N VAL A 58 -3.42 11.29 -18.24
CA VAL A 58 -3.27 10.82 -19.63
C VAL A 58 -4.32 11.45 -20.55
N ARG A 59 -5.58 11.50 -20.13
CA ARG A 59 -6.71 12.15 -20.82
C ARG A 59 -6.86 11.69 -22.26
N GLU A 60 -6.44 12.50 -23.23
CA GLU A 60 -6.47 12.23 -24.67
C GLU A 60 -5.35 11.30 -25.16
N TYR A 61 -4.24 11.18 -24.42
CA TYR A 61 -3.05 10.38 -24.80
C TYR A 61 -3.18 8.88 -24.51
N ARG A 62 -4.40 8.32 -24.62
CA ARG A 62 -4.69 6.92 -24.20
C ARG A 62 -3.99 5.88 -25.07
N ASP A 63 -3.75 6.22 -26.33
CA ASP A 63 -3.09 5.40 -27.33
C ASP A 63 -1.58 5.23 -27.07
N VAL A 64 -0.98 6.15 -26.31
CA VAL A 64 0.43 6.08 -25.86
C VAL A 64 0.55 5.85 -24.34
N TYR A 65 -0.53 5.41 -23.69
CA TYR A 65 -0.59 5.17 -22.24
C TYR A 65 0.56 4.28 -21.73
N SER A 66 0.82 3.17 -22.42
CA SER A 66 1.86 2.22 -22.02
C SER A 66 3.24 2.86 -22.02
N GLU A 67 3.55 3.69 -23.01
CA GLU A 67 4.83 4.39 -23.11
C GLU A 67 4.99 5.42 -21.99
N ILE A 68 3.93 6.19 -21.69
CA ILE A 68 3.93 7.16 -20.59
C ILE A 68 4.20 6.46 -19.26
N VAL A 69 3.49 5.36 -18.97
CA VAL A 69 3.67 4.61 -17.71
C VAL A 69 5.05 3.98 -17.62
N ASN A 70 5.54 3.38 -18.72
CA ASN A 70 6.87 2.75 -18.73
C ASN A 70 8.00 3.77 -18.53
N ARG A 71 7.90 4.96 -19.15
CA ARG A 71 8.86 6.05 -18.92
C ARG A 71 8.78 6.59 -17.49
N ALA A 72 7.57 6.84 -16.99
CA ALA A 72 7.37 7.30 -15.62
C ALA A 72 7.90 6.28 -14.59
N GLY A 73 7.68 4.98 -14.82
CA GLY A 73 8.21 3.90 -14.00
C GLY A 73 9.74 3.88 -13.95
N ARG A 74 10.41 4.04 -15.10
CA ARG A 74 11.87 4.18 -15.16
C ARG A 74 12.35 5.40 -14.41
N THR A 75 11.72 6.56 -14.61
CA THR A 75 12.09 7.80 -13.89
C THR A 75 11.92 7.64 -12.38
N LEU A 76 10.84 7.01 -11.92
CA LEU A 76 10.63 6.72 -10.50
C LEU A 76 11.75 5.83 -9.93
N GLN A 77 12.16 4.81 -10.67
CA GLN A 77 13.20 3.89 -10.23
C GLN A 77 14.59 4.55 -10.22
N GLU A 78 14.96 5.22 -11.31
CA GLU A 78 16.31 5.76 -11.52
C GLU A 78 16.56 7.05 -10.71
N VAL A 79 15.55 7.92 -10.58
CA VAL A 79 15.71 9.23 -9.94
C VAL A 79 15.27 9.22 -8.48
N PHE A 80 14.19 8.48 -8.15
CA PHE A 80 13.58 8.51 -6.82
C PHE A 80 13.81 7.23 -6.01
N GLY A 81 14.32 6.15 -6.61
CA GLY A 81 14.43 4.86 -5.93
C GLY A 81 13.07 4.26 -5.56
N LEU A 82 12.04 4.53 -6.38
CA LEU A 82 10.68 4.05 -6.16
C LEU A 82 10.22 3.16 -7.30
N GLN A 83 9.39 2.16 -6.99
CA GLN A 83 8.78 1.29 -7.98
C GLN A 83 7.26 1.38 -7.91
N LEU A 84 6.61 1.44 -9.08
CA LEU A 84 5.16 1.32 -9.19
C LEU A 84 4.76 -0.16 -9.23
N VAL A 85 4.06 -0.62 -8.19
CA VAL A 85 3.67 -2.02 -8.02
C VAL A 85 2.15 -2.13 -8.05
N GLU A 86 1.64 -3.10 -8.81
CA GLU A 86 0.21 -3.44 -8.86
C GLU A 86 -0.15 -4.39 -7.72
N ILE A 87 -1.07 -3.98 -6.86
CA ILE A 87 -1.51 -4.75 -5.68
C ILE A 87 -2.89 -5.41 -5.88
N ASP A 88 -3.62 -5.01 -6.90
CA ASP A 88 -4.91 -5.57 -7.27
C ASP A 88 -5.06 -5.53 -8.79
N THR A 89 -4.87 -6.68 -9.42
CA THR A 89 -4.95 -6.84 -10.88
C THR A 89 -6.36 -6.76 -11.42
N LYS A 90 -7.37 -7.07 -10.58
CA LYS A 90 -8.79 -7.04 -10.98
C LYS A 90 -9.29 -5.61 -11.12
N HIS A 91 -8.87 -4.73 -10.21
CA HIS A 91 -9.30 -3.32 -10.20
C HIS A 91 -8.20 -2.35 -10.67
N HIS A 92 -7.05 -2.87 -11.10
CA HIS A 92 -5.86 -2.12 -11.50
C HIS A 92 -5.48 -1.04 -10.50
N VAL A 93 -5.15 -1.48 -9.29
CA VAL A 93 -4.72 -0.61 -8.18
C VAL A 93 -3.22 -0.76 -7.96
N TYR A 94 -2.53 0.37 -7.90
CA TYR A 94 -1.09 0.47 -7.76
C TYR A 94 -0.70 1.21 -6.48
N ILE A 95 0.51 0.96 -6.01
CA ILE A 95 1.20 1.70 -4.95
C ILE A 95 2.63 2.02 -5.39
N LEU A 96 3.27 2.98 -4.72
CA LEU A 96 4.72 3.15 -4.82
C LEU A 96 5.39 2.42 -3.64
N THR A 97 6.40 1.62 -3.95
CA THR A 97 7.27 0.96 -2.97
C THR A 97 8.69 1.48 -3.10
N SER A 98 9.42 1.52 -1.99
CA SER A 98 10.85 1.87 -2.01
C SER A 98 11.66 0.69 -2.51
N THR A 99 12.56 0.93 -3.47
CA THR A 99 13.56 -0.07 -3.89
C THR A 99 14.85 0.05 -3.08
N LEU A 100 15.01 1.13 -2.31
CA LEU A 100 16.16 1.33 -1.44
C LEU A 100 16.04 0.46 -0.19
N PRO A 101 17.12 -0.23 0.22
CA PRO A 101 17.14 -0.98 1.46
C PRO A 101 16.83 -0.05 2.63
N ARG A 102 15.93 -0.49 3.51
CA ARG A 102 15.56 0.26 4.69
C ARG A 102 16.81 0.44 5.56
N ALA A 103 17.33 1.66 5.63
CA ALA A 103 18.48 1.95 6.48
C ALA A 103 18.10 1.66 7.94
N GLU A 104 18.85 0.76 8.58
CA GLU A 104 18.69 0.46 9.99
C GLU A 104 19.04 1.71 10.80
N GLY A 105 18.04 2.32 11.44
CA GLY A 105 18.28 3.46 12.32
C GLY A 105 18.12 4.83 11.69
N GLU A 106 17.40 4.97 10.57
CA GLU A 106 16.83 6.27 10.23
C GLU A 106 15.92 6.72 11.38
N SER A 107 16.46 7.66 12.16
CA SER A 107 15.78 8.48 13.14
C SER A 107 14.40 8.81 12.58
N LEU A 108 13.36 8.20 13.14
CA LEU A 108 11.97 8.54 12.87
C LEU A 108 11.89 10.06 13.02
N CYS A 109 11.83 10.77 11.90
CA CYS A 109 11.62 12.20 11.89
C CYS A 109 10.39 12.47 12.77
N ARG A 110 10.35 13.65 13.39
CA ARG A 110 9.27 14.11 14.29
C ARG A 110 7.96 14.36 13.50
N ASP A 111 7.66 13.49 12.56
CA ASP A 111 6.56 13.55 11.63
C ASP A 111 5.49 12.59 12.12
N THR A 112 4.27 13.11 12.25
CA THR A 112 3.07 12.35 12.61
C THR A 112 2.90 11.10 11.74
N GLN A 113 3.36 11.13 10.49
CA GLN A 113 3.32 9.98 9.59
C GLN A 113 4.23 8.83 10.03
N ALA A 114 5.42 9.13 10.54
CA ALA A 114 6.34 8.13 11.06
C ALA A 114 5.75 7.45 12.31
N ALA A 115 5.12 8.23 13.19
CA ALA A 115 4.41 7.70 14.35
C ALA A 115 3.24 6.79 13.93
N LYS A 116 2.42 7.21 12.95
CA LYS A 116 1.31 6.39 12.42
C LYS A 116 1.81 5.07 11.83
N LEU A 117 2.91 5.10 11.08
CA LEU A 117 3.55 3.88 10.57
C LEU A 117 4.08 2.99 11.70
N GLY A 118 4.64 3.57 12.76
CA GLY A 118 5.04 2.82 13.96
C GLY A 118 3.86 2.09 14.59
N LEU A 119 2.74 2.79 14.81
CA LEU A 119 1.50 2.18 15.32
C LEU A 119 0.99 1.08 14.39
N LEU A 120 1.04 1.31 13.08
CA LEU A 120 0.66 0.31 12.08
C LEU A 120 1.49 -0.97 12.22
N ILE A 121 2.82 -0.88 12.36
CA ILE A 121 3.69 -2.05 12.55
C ILE A 121 3.29 -2.82 13.81
N VAL A 122 2.93 -2.14 14.90
CA VAL A 122 2.47 -2.81 16.13
C VAL A 122 1.14 -3.54 15.91
N ILE A 123 0.20 -2.95 15.16
CA ILE A 123 -1.08 -3.59 14.82
C ILE A 123 -0.85 -4.82 13.92
N LEU A 124 -0.03 -4.69 12.87
CA LEU A 124 0.32 -5.79 11.98
C LEU A 124 1.01 -6.93 12.74
N SER A 125 1.89 -6.58 13.70
CA SER A 125 2.53 -7.53 14.61
C SER A 125 1.50 -8.29 15.43
N PHE A 126 0.57 -7.58 16.08
CA PHE A 126 -0.47 -8.22 16.88
C PHE A 126 -1.34 -9.20 16.06
N ILE A 127 -1.77 -8.79 14.86
CA ILE A 127 -2.55 -9.64 13.95
C ILE A 127 -1.75 -10.90 13.56
N PHE A 128 -0.47 -10.74 13.24
CA PHE A 128 0.38 -11.87 12.88
C PHE A 128 0.58 -12.84 14.05
N MET A 129 0.88 -12.32 15.25
CA MET A 129 1.05 -13.12 16.46
C MET A 129 -0.22 -13.89 16.87
N LYS A 130 -1.40 -13.39 16.48
CA LYS A 130 -2.70 -14.05 16.69
C LYS A 130 -3.08 -15.10 15.64
N GLY A 131 -2.23 -15.32 14.63
CA GLY A 131 -2.50 -16.28 13.54
C GLY A 131 -3.13 -15.63 12.30
N ASN A 132 -2.66 -14.43 11.94
CA ASN A 132 -3.00 -13.67 10.72
C ASN A 132 -4.38 -13.00 10.68
N TRP A 133 -5.14 -13.05 11.76
CA TRP A 133 -6.38 -12.29 11.89
C TRP A 133 -6.65 -11.93 13.36
N ALA A 134 -7.42 -10.87 13.58
CA ALA A 134 -7.90 -10.47 14.90
C ALA A 134 -9.37 -10.01 14.81
N LYS A 135 -10.18 -10.33 15.82
CA LYS A 135 -11.59 -9.93 15.87
C LYS A 135 -11.76 -8.47 16.29
N ASP A 136 -12.84 -7.82 15.83
CA ASP A 136 -13.22 -6.48 16.27
C ASP A 136 -13.59 -6.47 17.75
N GLY A 137 -12.90 -5.62 18.53
CA GLY A 137 -12.91 -5.64 20.00
C GLY A 137 -11.66 -6.28 20.63
N GLU A 138 -10.92 -7.13 19.93
CA GLU A 138 -9.57 -7.54 20.33
C GLU A 138 -8.56 -6.49 19.88
N THR A 139 -8.66 -5.28 20.45
CA THR A 139 -7.71 -4.21 20.13
C THR A 139 -6.29 -4.62 20.55
N PRO A 140 -5.26 -4.35 19.73
CA PRO A 140 -3.88 -4.59 20.14
C PRO A 140 -3.59 -3.85 21.46
N PRO A 141 -2.74 -4.40 22.35
CA PRO A 141 -2.52 -3.85 23.69
C PRO A 141 -1.95 -2.42 23.69
N SER A 142 -1.44 -1.93 22.56
CA SER A 142 -0.93 -0.56 22.37
C SER A 142 -1.91 0.39 21.68
N CYS A 143 -3.08 -0.09 21.26
CA CYS A 143 -4.16 0.77 20.83
C CYS A 143 -4.75 1.32 22.13
N PRO A 144 -4.59 2.62 22.44
CA PRO A 144 -5.24 3.17 23.62
C PRO A 144 -6.72 2.86 23.44
N THR A 145 -7.28 2.08 24.36
CA THR A 145 -8.72 1.92 24.54
C THR A 145 -9.22 3.26 25.06
N ALA A 146 -9.04 4.31 24.27
CA ALA A 146 -9.47 5.64 24.61
C ALA A 146 -11.00 5.58 24.67
N PRO A 147 -11.62 6.07 25.75
CA PRO A 147 -13.04 6.29 25.72
C PRO A 147 -13.38 7.14 24.48
N PRO A 148 -14.55 6.95 23.85
CA PRO A 148 -14.90 7.53 22.55
C PRO A 148 -14.80 9.07 22.44
N SER A 149 -14.47 9.77 23.54
CA SER A 149 -14.32 11.22 23.62
C SER A 149 -12.87 11.75 23.56
N GLU A 150 -11.82 10.93 23.66
CA GLU A 150 -10.44 11.45 23.74
C GLU A 150 -9.64 11.22 22.45
N ARG A 151 -9.33 12.32 21.76
CA ARG A 151 -8.39 12.34 20.64
C ARG A 151 -6.98 12.23 21.19
N HIS A 152 -6.22 11.22 20.78
CA HIS A 152 -4.80 11.11 21.14
C HIS A 152 -4.02 12.27 20.51
N GLU A 153 -3.13 12.93 21.26
CA GLU A 153 -2.42 14.13 20.79
C GLU A 153 -1.67 13.92 19.46
N VAL A 154 -1.08 12.72 19.30
CA VAL A 154 -0.34 12.34 18.09
C VAL A 154 -1.20 11.64 17.02
N PHE A 155 -2.22 10.88 17.40
CA PHE A 155 -2.93 9.96 16.50
C PHE A 155 -4.37 10.39 16.18
N GLY A 156 -4.90 11.37 16.91
CA GLY A 156 -6.29 11.78 16.84
C GLY A 156 -7.23 10.65 17.26
N ASP A 157 -8.24 10.39 16.44
CA ASP A 157 -9.16 9.26 16.62
C ASP A 157 -8.50 7.97 16.11
N VAL A 158 -7.99 7.18 17.04
CA VAL A 158 -7.29 5.92 16.73
C VAL A 158 -8.22 4.90 16.10
N LYS A 159 -9.50 4.87 16.49
CA LYS A 159 -10.48 3.95 15.88
C LYS A 159 -10.63 4.29 14.40
N LYS A 160 -10.83 5.57 14.07
CA LYS A 160 -10.93 6.04 12.69
C LYS A 160 -9.63 5.81 11.90
N LEU A 161 -8.47 6.01 12.52
CA LEU A 161 -7.18 5.74 11.90
C LEU A 161 -7.06 4.27 11.48
N VAL A 162 -7.46 3.33 12.35
CA VAL A 162 -7.39 1.90 12.08
C VAL A 162 -8.47 1.44 11.10
N THR A 163 -9.73 1.85 11.30
CA THR A 163 -10.86 1.32 10.53
C THR A 163 -11.08 2.02 9.19
N GLU A 164 -10.66 3.28 9.05
CA GLU A 164 -10.82 4.04 7.80
C GLU A 164 -9.49 4.30 7.12
N GLU A 165 -8.52 4.90 7.81
CA GLU A 165 -7.30 5.40 7.15
C GLU A 165 -6.40 4.23 6.71
N PHE A 166 -6.04 3.30 7.59
CA PHE A 166 -5.22 2.14 7.24
C PHE A 166 -5.91 1.18 6.25
N VAL A 167 -7.24 1.07 6.31
CA VAL A 167 -8.02 0.32 5.33
C VAL A 167 -8.01 1.00 3.96
N ARG A 168 -8.22 2.32 3.92
CA ARG A 168 -8.14 3.10 2.69
C ARG A 168 -6.74 3.08 2.08
N GLN A 169 -5.70 3.05 2.92
CA GLN A 169 -4.32 2.89 2.50
C GLN A 169 -3.95 1.45 2.11
N LYS A 170 -4.87 0.49 2.27
CA LYS A 170 -4.70 -0.95 1.95
C LYS A 170 -3.68 -1.69 2.82
N TYR A 171 -3.36 -1.15 4.00
CA TYR A 171 -2.55 -1.85 4.98
C TYR A 171 -3.34 -2.87 5.79
N LEU A 172 -4.63 -2.61 6.01
CA LEU A 172 -5.55 -3.50 6.70
C LEU A 172 -6.75 -3.83 5.81
N GLU A 173 -7.28 -5.02 5.98
CA GLU A 173 -8.56 -5.44 5.44
C GLU A 173 -9.51 -5.80 6.58
N ILE A 174 -10.75 -5.34 6.47
CA ILE A 174 -11.83 -5.65 7.40
C ILE A 174 -12.84 -6.48 6.64
N THR A 175 -13.08 -7.70 7.11
CA THR A 175 -14.07 -8.60 6.53
C THR A 175 -15.06 -9.06 7.60
N PRO A 176 -16.36 -9.21 7.27
CA PRO A 176 -17.33 -9.75 8.21
C PRO A 176 -17.01 -11.22 8.49
N ILE A 177 -17.24 -11.66 9.72
CA ILE A 177 -17.17 -13.06 10.12
C ILE A 177 -18.52 -13.69 9.78
N PRO A 178 -18.57 -14.71 8.90
CA PRO A 178 -19.81 -15.37 8.55
C PRO A 178 -20.54 -15.92 9.78
N LEU A 179 -21.87 -15.87 9.76
CA LEU A 179 -22.72 -16.56 10.74
C LEU A 179 -22.57 -16.04 12.19
N THR A 180 -22.32 -14.75 12.36
CA THR A 180 -22.30 -14.09 13.67
C THR A 180 -23.54 -13.21 13.86
N ASP A 181 -24.18 -13.29 15.03
CA ASP A 181 -25.28 -12.42 15.44
C ASP A 181 -25.01 -11.92 16.87
N PRO A 182 -24.69 -10.62 17.08
CA PRO A 182 -24.62 -9.55 16.07
C PRO A 182 -23.47 -9.71 15.06
N PRO A 183 -23.48 -9.00 13.92
CA PRO A 183 -22.41 -9.07 12.92
C PRO A 183 -21.04 -8.69 13.51
N GLU A 184 -20.08 -9.59 13.41
CA GLU A 184 -18.72 -9.38 13.85
C GLU A 184 -17.77 -9.21 12.66
N PHE A 185 -16.66 -8.52 12.89
CA PHE A 185 -15.65 -8.25 11.87
C PHE A 185 -14.29 -8.78 12.30
N LYS A 186 -13.44 -9.11 11.32
CA LYS A 186 -12.04 -9.46 11.53
C LYS A 186 -11.13 -8.55 10.73
N TYR A 187 -10.00 -8.20 11.34
CA TYR A 187 -8.88 -7.49 10.76
C TYR A 187 -7.84 -8.47 10.23
N GLN A 188 -7.32 -8.19 9.04
CA GLN A 188 -6.25 -8.95 8.40
C GLN A 188 -5.25 -7.99 7.74
N TRP A 189 -4.07 -8.49 7.40
CA TRP A 189 -3.11 -7.73 6.60
C TRP A 189 -3.70 -7.45 5.23
N GLY A 190 -3.65 -6.18 4.82
CA GLY A 190 -4.02 -5.79 3.47
C GLY A 190 -2.86 -5.94 2.48
N PRO A 191 -3.16 -5.83 1.17
CA PRO A 191 -2.19 -6.11 0.12
C PRO A 191 -1.00 -5.13 0.11
N ARG A 192 -1.17 -3.91 0.62
CA ARG A 192 -0.05 -2.97 0.78
C ARG A 192 0.92 -3.41 1.88
N ALA A 193 0.40 -3.93 2.98
CA ALA A 193 1.25 -4.40 4.08
C ALA A 193 2.16 -5.55 3.62
N ALA A 194 1.62 -6.47 2.82
CA ALA A 194 2.39 -7.58 2.26
C ALA A 194 3.49 -7.15 1.25
N GLN A 195 3.40 -5.93 0.69
CA GLN A 195 4.42 -5.39 -0.22
C GLN A 195 5.48 -4.55 0.49
N GLU A 196 5.10 -3.82 1.54
CA GLU A 196 6.02 -2.90 2.24
C GLU A 196 6.72 -3.54 3.45
N THR A 197 6.21 -4.66 3.97
CA THR A 197 6.84 -5.39 5.07
C THR A 197 6.63 -6.89 4.91
N SER A 198 7.49 -7.68 5.56
CA SER A 198 7.32 -9.13 5.63
C SER A 198 6.90 -9.57 7.03
N LYS A 199 6.28 -10.76 7.13
CA LYS A 199 6.02 -11.43 8.41
C LYS A 199 7.31 -11.68 9.18
N ARG A 200 8.41 -11.95 8.47
CA ARG A 200 9.75 -12.11 9.02
C ARG A 200 10.27 -10.86 9.69
N ASP A 201 10.13 -9.69 9.05
CA ASP A 201 10.58 -8.42 9.64
C ASP A 201 9.74 -8.04 10.86
N VAL A 202 8.43 -8.30 10.80
CA VAL A 202 7.52 -8.14 11.93
C VAL A 202 7.90 -9.08 13.09
N LEU A 203 8.22 -10.34 12.81
CA LEU A 203 8.63 -11.30 13.85
C LEU A 203 9.94 -10.87 14.51
N ARG A 204 10.93 -10.43 13.73
CA ARG A 204 12.19 -9.87 14.26
C ARG A 204 11.95 -8.65 15.13
N PHE A 205 11.04 -7.77 14.73
CA PHE A 205 10.66 -6.61 15.52
C PHE A 205 10.06 -7.02 16.88
N VAL A 206 9.12 -7.96 16.89
CA VAL A 206 8.50 -8.48 18.12
C VAL A 206 9.54 -9.16 19.02
N ALA A 207 10.40 -9.99 18.44
CA ALA A 207 11.50 -10.68 19.12
C ALA A 207 12.44 -9.69 19.82
N LYS A 208 12.85 -8.62 19.11
CA LYS A 208 13.68 -7.55 19.65
C LYS A 208 13.02 -6.82 20.82
N ILE A 209 11.72 -6.51 20.73
CA ILE A 209 10.98 -5.83 21.82
C ILE A 209 10.89 -6.72 23.07
N GLN A 210 10.68 -8.02 22.90
CA GLN A 210 10.54 -8.94 24.02
C GLN A 210 11.87 -9.52 24.53
N GLY A 211 13.00 -9.18 23.90
CA GLY A 211 14.29 -9.77 24.22
C GLY A 211 14.33 -11.29 24.02
N LYS A 212 13.59 -11.80 23.03
CA LYS A 212 13.47 -13.23 22.71
C LYS A 212 14.05 -13.51 21.33
N ASP A 213 14.37 -14.77 21.07
CA ASP A 213 14.71 -15.24 19.73
C ASP A 213 13.42 -15.41 18.88
N PRO A 214 13.42 -15.07 17.58
CA PRO A 214 12.28 -15.32 16.69
C PRO A 214 11.77 -16.78 16.70
N THR A 215 12.65 -17.75 16.92
CA THR A 215 12.31 -19.18 17.01
C THR A 215 11.52 -19.53 18.26
N PHE A 216 11.43 -18.64 19.25
CA PHE A 216 10.56 -18.82 20.42
C PHE A 216 9.10 -19.07 20.01
N TRP A 217 8.67 -18.48 18.90
CA TRP A 217 7.37 -18.70 18.28
C TRP A 217 7.51 -19.56 17.02
N MET A 218 7.79 -20.86 17.19
CA MET A 218 8.06 -21.78 16.07
C MET A 218 6.99 -21.77 14.97
N SER A 219 5.71 -21.68 15.32
CA SER A 219 4.62 -21.62 14.33
C SER A 219 4.75 -20.37 13.45
N GLN A 220 4.94 -19.21 14.08
CA GLN A 220 5.09 -17.93 13.41
C GLN A 220 6.40 -17.87 12.63
N TYR A 221 7.49 -18.42 13.18
CA TYR A 221 8.79 -18.50 12.49
C TYR A 221 8.68 -19.31 11.20
N ASN A 222 8.12 -20.51 11.26
CA ASN A 222 7.93 -21.36 10.07
C ASN A 222 7.07 -20.67 9.00
N GLU A 223 6.01 -19.98 9.42
CA GLU A 223 5.14 -19.25 8.50
C GLU A 223 5.84 -18.02 7.88
N ALA A 224 6.64 -17.31 8.68
CA ALA A 224 7.41 -16.15 8.24
C ALA A 224 8.50 -16.54 7.22
N GLU A 225 9.11 -17.71 7.37
CA GLU A 225 10.11 -18.24 6.42
C GLU A 225 9.47 -18.88 5.18
N ALA A 226 8.23 -19.39 5.28
CA ALA A 226 7.50 -19.94 4.15
C ALA A 226 6.96 -18.87 3.19
N THR A 227 6.91 -17.61 3.61
CA THR A 227 6.45 -16.50 2.77
C THR A 227 7.68 -15.78 2.20
N PRO A 228 7.92 -15.82 0.87
CA PRO A 228 9.06 -15.14 0.25
C PRO A 228 8.98 -13.61 0.38
#